data_AF-A0A8X6U3J8-F1
#
_entry.id   AF-A0A8X6U3J8-F1
#
_cell.length_a   1.000
_cell.length_b   1.000
_cell.length_c   1.000
_cell.angle_alpha   90.00
_cell.angle_beta   90.00
_cell.angle_gamma   90.00
#
_symmetry.space_group_name_H-M   'P 1'
#
loop_
_entity.id
_entity.type
_entity.pdbx_description
1 polymer ?
#
loop_
_entity_poly.entity_id
_entity_poly.type
_entity_poly.pdbx_seq_one_letter_code
_entity_poly.pdbx_strand_id
1 'polypeptide(L)'
;MYMVELPKNVNLDLVEDQLKTSKLCGKLGPKVLTPDHEDIRDSVLQEMLDRVTSDPSFLKRIITRGESLMFQCDLETKRQCEMAPPQTHLNQRRHQ
;
A
#
# COMPACT_ATOMS: atom_id res chain seq x y z
N MET A 1 -3.13 19.57 1.88
CA MET A 1 -4.01 18.97 2.90
C MET A 1 -4.21 20.01 3.99
N TYR A 2 -5.35 20.70 4.00
CA TYR A 2 -5.65 21.67 5.04
C TYR A 2 -6.18 20.91 6.26
N MET A 3 -5.43 20.95 7.37
CA MET A 3 -5.98 20.51 8.65
C MET A 3 -6.86 21.64 9.17
N VAL A 4 -8.15 21.40 9.29
CA VAL A 4 -9.04 22.30 10.02
C VAL A 4 -8.74 22.09 11.50
N GLU A 5 -8.11 23.07 12.14
CA GLU A 5 -7.94 23.06 13.59
C GLU A 5 -9.30 23.35 14.24
N LEU A 6 -10.01 22.29 14.62
CA LEU A 6 -11.24 22.44 15.39
C LEU A 6 -10.89 22.73 16.86
N PRO A 7 -11.50 23.75 17.47
CA PRO A 7 -11.36 24.02 18.90
C PRO A 7 -11.69 22.78 19.73
N LYS A 8 -10.94 22.56 20.82
CA LYS A 8 -11.09 21.36 21.69
C LYS A 8 -12.47 21.23 22.34
N ASN A 9 -13.30 22.26 22.26
CA ASN A 9 -14.65 22.34 22.81
C ASN A 9 -15.76 22.13 21.76
N VAL A 10 -15.42 21.69 20.55
CA VAL A 10 -16.42 21.38 19.53
C VAL A 10 -17.13 20.08 19.91
N ASN A 11 -18.46 20.14 20.01
CA ASN A 11 -19.31 18.98 20.24
C ASN A 11 -19.27 18.08 18.99
N LEU A 12 -18.87 16.82 19.19
CA LEU A 12 -18.72 15.83 18.11
C LEU A 12 -20.04 15.60 17.36
N ASP A 13 -21.17 15.64 18.08
CA ASP A 13 -22.50 15.43 17.51
C ASP A 13 -22.88 16.58 16.55
N LEU A 14 -22.45 17.80 16.86
CA LEU A 14 -22.68 18.97 16.01
C LEU A 14 -21.91 18.88 14.68
N VAL A 15 -20.70 18.31 14.73
CA VAL A 15 -19.83 18.13 13.56
C VAL A 15 -20.40 17.05 12.65
N GLU A 16 -20.83 15.92 13.21
CA GLU A 16 -21.37 14.81 12.41
C GLU A 16 -22.72 15.18 11.77
N ASP A 17 -23.60 15.89 12.50
CA ASP A 17 -24.94 16.26 12.03
C ASP A 17 -24.94 17.42 11.02
N GLN A 18 -24.12 18.47 11.24
CA GLN A 18 -24.10 19.64 10.34
C GLN A 18 -23.21 19.46 9.11
N LEU A 19 -22.12 18.67 9.20
CA LEU A 19 -21.13 18.59 8.13
C LEU A 19 -21.22 17.30 7.29
N LYS A 20 -22.03 16.31 7.68
CA LYS A 20 -22.10 14.98 7.01
C LYS A 20 -20.70 14.43 6.68
N THR A 21 -19.72 14.72 7.53
CA THR A 21 -18.31 14.44 7.27
C THR A 21 -18.02 13.00 7.65
N SER A 22 -17.89 12.14 6.65
CA SER A 22 -17.27 10.83 6.87
C SER A 22 -15.82 11.01 7.34
N LYS A 23 -15.40 10.20 8.33
CA LYS A 23 -14.01 10.18 8.79
C LYS A 23 -13.11 9.70 7.64
N LEU A 24 -12.53 10.63 6.90
CA LEU A 24 -11.55 10.34 5.87
C LEU A 24 -10.19 10.10 6.53
N CYS A 25 -9.83 8.83 6.73
CA CYS A 25 -8.47 8.48 7.09
C CYS A 25 -7.57 8.62 5.84
N GLY A 26 -6.51 9.43 5.94
CA GLY A 26 -5.51 9.53 4.89
C GLY A 26 -4.86 8.16 4.66
N LYS A 27 -4.83 7.68 3.42
CA LYS A 27 -4.13 6.44 3.08
C LYS A 27 -2.63 6.68 3.14
N LEU A 28 -1.90 5.81 3.85
CA LEU A 28 -0.44 5.80 3.79
C LEU A 28 -0.01 5.34 2.40
N GLY A 29 0.67 6.22 1.67
CA GLY A 29 1.35 5.91 0.42
C GLY A 29 2.85 5.70 0.65
N PRO A 30 3.54 4.81 -0.09
CA PRO A 30 4.97 4.56 0.11
C PRO A 30 5.84 5.81 -0.09
N LYS A 31 5.48 6.66 -1.07
CA LYS A 31 6.18 7.89 -1.41
C LYS A 31 5.22 8.83 -2.16
N VAL A 32 5.34 10.13 -1.93
CA VAL A 32 4.68 11.15 -2.77
C VAL A 32 5.38 11.18 -4.12
N LEU A 33 4.62 11.02 -5.20
CA LEU A 33 5.17 11.03 -6.55
C LEU A 33 5.45 12.47 -6.98
N THR A 34 6.49 12.63 -7.79
CA THR A 34 6.73 13.87 -8.54
C THR A 34 6.15 13.66 -9.94
N PRO A 35 5.87 14.72 -10.71
CA PRO A 35 5.37 14.59 -12.08
C PRO A 35 6.22 13.62 -12.92
N ASP A 36 7.55 13.73 -12.86
CA ASP A 36 8.46 12.81 -13.56
C ASP A 36 8.27 11.34 -13.17
N HIS A 37 7.99 11.05 -11.88
CA HIS A 37 7.71 9.69 -11.44
C HIS A 37 6.37 9.18 -11.98
N GLU A 38 5.38 10.07 -12.14
CA GLU A 38 4.08 9.72 -12.72
C GLU A 38 4.23 9.42 -14.21
N ASP A 39 4.94 10.28 -14.96
CA ASP A 39 5.18 10.09 -16.40
C ASP A 39 5.93 8.78 -16.69
N ILE A 40 6.97 8.47 -15.91
CA ILE A 40 7.71 7.21 -16.03
C ILE A 40 6.77 6.02 -15.75
N ARG A 41 5.94 6.11 -14.70
CA ARG A 41 5.01 5.04 -14.36
C ARG A 41 3.97 4.82 -15.46
N ASP A 42 3.41 5.89 -16.00
CA ASP A 42 2.40 5.81 -17.06
C ASP A 42 2.98 5.21 -18.33
N SER A 43 4.18 5.64 -18.73
CA SER A 43 4.88 5.08 -19.89
C SER A 43 5.11 3.57 -19.76
N VAL A 44 5.64 3.11 -18.63
CA VAL A 44 5.90 1.67 -18.38
C VAL A 44 4.59 0.88 -18.30
N LEU A 45 3.54 1.45 -17.69
CA LEU A 45 2.25 0.78 -17.56
C LEU A 45 1.55 0.61 -18.92
N GLN A 46 1.64 1.61 -19.81
CA GLN A 46 1.10 1.48 -21.17
C GLN A 46 1.81 0.35 -21.93
N GLU A 47 3.15 0.31 -21.88
CA GLU A 47 3.91 -0.75 -22.52
C GLU A 47 3.57 -2.14 -21.96
N MET A 48 3.42 -2.26 -20.64
CA MET A 48 3.00 -3.50 -20.00
C MET A 48 1.58 -3.91 -20.41
N LEU A 49 0.66 -2.95 -20.52
CA LEU A 49 -0.71 -3.20 -20.95
C LEU A 49 -0.76 -3.73 -22.39
N ASP A 50 0.00 -3.13 -23.28
CA ASP A 50 0.11 -3.58 -24.68
C ASP A 50 0.65 -5.01 -24.76
N ARG A 51 1.67 -5.35 -23.94
CA ARG A 51 2.24 -6.70 -23.87
C ARG A 51 1.26 -7.74 -23.34
N VAL A 52 0.50 -7.41 -22.28
CA VAL A 52 -0.53 -8.31 -21.72
C VAL A 52 -1.67 -8.51 -22.71
N THR A 53 -2.03 -7.47 -23.46
CA THR A 53 -3.11 -7.52 -24.45
C THR A 53 -2.72 -8.30 -25.70
N SER A 54 -1.48 -8.17 -26.16
CA SER A 54 -0.97 -8.86 -27.35
C SER A 54 -0.63 -10.33 -27.10
N ASP A 55 -0.18 -10.71 -25.91
CA ASP A 55 0.13 -12.09 -25.55
C ASP A 55 -0.56 -12.50 -24.23
N PRO A 56 -1.68 -13.25 -24.30
CA PRO A 56 -2.40 -13.75 -23.14
C PRO A 56 -1.57 -14.66 -22.21
N SER A 57 -0.46 -15.22 -22.68
CA SER A 57 0.45 -16.06 -21.88
C SER A 57 1.58 -15.26 -21.22
N PHE A 58 1.72 -13.97 -21.50
CA PHE A 58 2.79 -13.12 -20.98
C PHE A 58 2.90 -13.18 -19.45
N LEU A 59 1.79 -13.01 -18.73
CA LEU A 59 1.77 -13.03 -17.27
C LEU A 59 2.20 -14.38 -16.67
N LYS A 60 2.00 -15.49 -17.38
CA LYS A 60 2.40 -16.83 -16.92
C LYS A 60 3.92 -17.02 -16.91
N ARG A 61 4.65 -16.19 -17.65
CA ARG A 61 6.11 -16.24 -17.76
C ARG A 61 6.82 -15.27 -16.81
N ILE A 62 6.07 -14.41 -16.13
CA ILE A 62 6.65 -13.44 -15.20
C ILE A 62 7.01 -14.15 -13.89
N ILE A 63 8.30 -14.09 -13.54
CA ILE A 63 8.80 -14.50 -12.22
C ILE A 63 9.15 -13.22 -11.46
N THR A 64 8.47 -12.97 -10.35
CA THR A 64 8.77 -11.84 -9.47
C THR A 64 9.47 -12.31 -8.20
N ARG A 65 10.45 -11.52 -7.74
CA ARG A 65 11.10 -11.70 -6.44
C ARG A 65 11.00 -10.39 -5.66
N GLY A 66 10.56 -10.49 -4.42
CA GLY A 66 10.57 -9.40 -3.45
C GLY A 66 11.00 -9.95 -2.11
N GLU A 67 11.55 -9.08 -1.27
CA GLU A 67 11.99 -9.45 0.08
C GLU A 67 11.06 -8.76 1.08
N SER A 68 10.76 -9.46 2.16
CA SER A 68 9.95 -8.94 3.25
C SER A 68 10.69 -9.17 4.55
N LEU A 69 10.77 -8.13 5.38
CA LEU A 69 11.32 -8.24 6.72
C LEU A 69 10.25 -8.85 7.62
N MET A 70 10.54 -10.04 8.15
CA MET A 70 9.70 -10.70 9.13
C MET A 70 10.24 -10.39 10.52
N PHE A 71 9.35 -10.01 11.42
CA PHE A 71 9.68 -9.79 12.82
C PHE A 71 9.06 -10.93 13.63
N GLN A 72 9.87 -11.59 14.45
CA GLN A 72 9.38 -12.56 15.41
C GLN A 72 9.08 -11.82 16.71
N CYS A 73 7.83 -11.88 17.14
CA CYS A 73 7.37 -11.27 18.37
C CYS A 73 6.78 -12.36 19.27
N ASP A 74 7.23 -12.42 20.52
CA ASP A 74 6.51 -13.14 21.56
C ASP A 74 5.37 -12.25 22.07
N LEU A 75 4.13 -12.63 21.75
CA LEU A 75 2.92 -11.89 22.10
C LEU A 75 2.61 -11.98 23.61
N GLU A 76 3.13 -12.98 24.31
CA GLU A 76 2.81 -13.24 25.72
C GLU A 76 3.65 -12.34 26.65
N THR A 77 4.93 -12.16 26.34
CA THR A 77 5.83 -11.36 27.17
C THR A 77 5.87 -9.86 26.83
N LYS A 78 5.16 -9.44 25.76
CA LYS A 78 5.18 -8.06 25.22
C LYS A 78 6.61 -7.51 25.02
N ARG A 79 7.58 -8.39 24.83
CA ARG A 79 8.98 -8.01 24.62
C ARG A 79 9.19 -7.48 23.22
N GLN A 80 10.31 -6.77 23.05
CA GLN A 80 10.71 -6.18 21.79
C GLN A 80 10.85 -7.27 20.71
N CYS A 81 10.27 -7.01 19.53
CA CYS A 81 10.37 -7.93 18.40
C CYS A 81 11.80 -7.94 17.83
N GLU A 82 12.25 -9.12 17.40
CA GLU A 82 13.55 -9.30 16.77
C GLU A 82 13.37 -9.60 15.27
N MET A 83 14.31 -9.13 14.44
CA MET A 83 14.29 -9.46 13.01
C MET A 83 14.58 -10.95 12.83
N ALA A 84 13.67 -11.65 12.18
CA ALA A 84 13.89 -13.02 11.74
C ALA A 84 14.88 -13.03 10.55
N PRO A 85 15.64 -14.13 10.36
CA PRO A 85 16.54 -14.24 9.22
C PRO A 85 15.81 -14.07 7.87
N PRO A 86 16.47 -13.48 6.85
CA PRO A 86 15.83 -13.21 5.56
C PRO A 86 15.31 -14.49 4.92
N GLN A 87 14.01 -14.53 4.59
CA GLN A 87 13.41 -15.62 3.83
C GLN A 87 13.13 -15.19 2.39
N THR A 88 13.63 -15.95 1.42
CA THR A 88 13.33 -15.77 0.00
C THR A 88 12.02 -16.47 -0.33
N HIS A 89 10.92 -15.72 -0.38
CA HIS A 89 9.64 -16.27 -0.84
C HIS A 89 9.52 -16.14 -2.36
N LEU A 90 9.55 -17.27 -3.07
CA LEU A 90 9.09 -17.35 -4.46
C LEU A 90 7.55 -17.29 -4.44
N ASN A 91 6.97 -16.20 -4.94
CA ASN A 91 5.53 -16.09 -5.15
C ASN A 91 5.09 -16.92 -6.36
N GLN A 92 5.13 -18.25 -6.25
CA GLN A 92 4.46 -19.12 -7.21
C GLN A 92 2.97 -19.14 -6.88
N ARG A 93 2.12 -18.62 -7.78
CA ARG A 93 0.68 -18.85 -7.71
C ARG A 93 0.44 -20.36 -7.82
N ARG A 94 0.16 -21.01 -6.70
CA ARG A 94 -0.43 -22.35 -6.70
C ARG A 94 -1.86 -22.22 -7.20
N HIS A 95 -2.06 -22.47 -8.49
CA HIS A 95 -3.38 -22.74 -9.02
C HIS A 95 -3.73 -24.20 -8.68
N GLN A 96 -4.63 -24.39 -7.72
CA GLN A 96 -5.59 -25.49 -7.74
C GLN A 96 -6.84 -24.98 -8.47
#